data_AF-A0A7S0DPE6-F1
#
_entry.id   AF-A0A7S0DPE6-F1
#
_cell.length_a   1.000
_cell.length_b   1.000
_cell.length_c   1.000
_cell.angle_alpha   90.00
_cell.angle_beta   90.00
_cell.angle_gamma   90.00
#
_symmetry.space_group_name_H-M   'P 1'
#
loop_
_entity.id
_entity.type
_entity.pdbx_description
1 polymer ?
#
loop_
_entity_poly.entity_id
_entity_poly.type
_entity_poly.pdbx_seq_one_letter_code
_entity_poly.pdbx_strand_id
1 'polypeptide(L)'
;YRDSASWCPYCEKVWLMLEEKRIPYKINFVPMSCYGRKPQEFLQIQPSGGIPVAIIKGKVISESNDILSAIESLYPDQHPMVPAPGTDKYKSFQPFLRTERKIFGAWFQWLVTGFGEKEFINAADETNEALSKYKDGDYFLGSFSMVDCMYAPFLERMAASVPYYKGLIFRGNPRWSYINKWFDAMESRPSFKGIQSDYYTHCHDLPPQIGGAQFSGDHKRYTDEIDGHGDSWKLPLSQEGGLEPVRAEDRDQAKARRGAARALIDRHEAVAKFSTRPWGERGPGVSAPLADTYNKPQPKAEDSVDIALRLTAEFLLGS
;
A
#
# COMPACT_ATOMS: atom_id res chain seq x y z
N TYR A 1 17.30 0.16 2.03
CA TYR A 1 16.68 1.40 2.52
C TYR A 1 15.29 1.50 1.96
N ARG A 2 14.31 1.67 2.83
CA ARG A 2 12.91 1.83 2.45
C ARG A 2 12.24 2.85 3.34
N ASP A 3 11.06 3.24 2.90
CA ASP A 3 10.15 4.10 3.63
C ASP A 3 9.83 3.55 5.03
N SER A 4 9.85 4.44 6.04
CA SER A 4 9.49 4.15 7.44
C SER A 4 7.99 3.91 7.63
N ALA A 5 7.14 4.57 6.84
CA ALA A 5 5.68 4.50 6.96
C ALA A 5 5.06 3.44 6.04
N SER A 6 5.84 2.85 5.14
CA SER A 6 5.38 1.86 4.14
C SER A 6 4.42 2.41 3.07
N TRP A 7 4.42 3.71 2.85
CA TRP A 7 3.63 4.44 1.84
C TRP A 7 4.26 4.42 0.45
N CYS A 8 5.58 4.22 0.34
CA CYS A 8 6.26 4.25 -0.96
C CYS A 8 5.96 2.99 -1.81
N PRO A 9 5.26 3.10 -2.96
CA PRO A 9 4.91 1.95 -3.78
C PRO A 9 6.15 1.25 -4.36
N TYR A 10 7.20 2.02 -4.68
CA TYR A 10 8.44 1.46 -5.21
C TYR A 10 9.20 0.60 -4.19
N CYS A 11 9.13 0.96 -2.90
CA CYS A 11 9.71 0.16 -1.83
C CYS A 11 8.97 -1.16 -1.66
N GLU A 12 7.65 -1.12 -1.80
CA GLU A 12 6.77 -2.27 -1.68
C GLU A 12 7.06 -3.34 -2.74
N LYS A 13 7.31 -2.95 -4.00
CA LYS A 13 7.75 -3.89 -5.06
C LYS A 13 8.92 -4.76 -4.61
N VAL A 14 9.95 -4.10 -4.08
CA VAL A 14 11.19 -4.75 -3.62
C VAL A 14 10.94 -5.58 -2.38
N TRP A 15 10.15 -5.07 -1.44
CA TRP A 15 9.82 -5.79 -0.20
C TRP A 15 9.08 -7.09 -0.50
N LEU A 16 8.04 -7.02 -1.32
CA LEU A 16 7.24 -8.19 -1.70
C LEU A 16 8.11 -9.24 -2.40
N MET A 17 8.99 -8.85 -3.32
CA MET A 17 9.90 -9.80 -3.97
C MET A 17 10.89 -10.45 -2.99
N LEU A 18 11.44 -9.70 -2.04
CA LEU A 18 12.36 -10.25 -1.02
C LEU A 18 11.68 -11.28 -0.12
N GLU A 19 10.45 -10.99 0.33
CA GLU A 19 9.64 -11.90 1.16
C GLU A 19 9.28 -13.17 0.40
N GLU A 20 8.85 -13.03 -0.85
CA GLU A 20 8.45 -14.14 -1.71
C GLU A 20 9.62 -15.04 -2.09
N LYS A 21 10.79 -14.45 -2.38
CA LYS A 21 12.01 -15.22 -2.63
C LYS A 21 12.65 -15.76 -1.35
N ARG A 22 12.16 -15.38 -0.16
CA ARG A 22 12.71 -15.80 1.15
C ARG A 22 14.19 -15.44 1.29
N ILE A 23 14.57 -14.26 0.82
CA ILE A 23 15.96 -13.78 0.90
C ILE A 23 16.12 -13.03 2.22
N PRO A 24 17.12 -13.35 3.06
CA PRO A 24 17.41 -12.54 4.25
C PRO A 24 17.94 -11.15 3.87
N TYR A 25 17.44 -10.10 4.50
CA TYR A 25 17.90 -8.73 4.27
C TYR A 25 17.87 -7.91 5.57
N LYS A 26 18.66 -6.83 5.58
CA LYS A 26 18.63 -5.82 6.63
C LYS A 26 17.82 -4.61 6.15
N ILE A 27 16.88 -4.16 6.98
CA ILE A 27 16.13 -2.94 6.74
C ILE A 27 16.85 -1.76 7.40
N ASN A 28 16.98 -0.68 6.63
CA ASN A 28 17.26 0.65 7.16
C ASN A 28 16.11 1.56 6.73
N PHE A 29 15.46 2.21 7.69
CA PHE A 29 14.31 3.07 7.46
C PHE A 29 14.77 4.49 7.12
N VAL A 30 14.11 5.09 6.13
CA VAL A 30 14.35 6.47 5.68
C VAL A 30 13.00 7.11 5.44
N PRO A 31 12.70 8.27 6.05
CA PRO A 31 11.41 8.93 5.86
C PRO A 31 11.21 9.35 4.40
N MET A 32 9.96 9.41 3.93
CA MET A 32 9.65 10.10 2.66
C MET A 32 9.76 11.61 2.82
N SER A 33 10.05 12.30 1.72
CA SER A 33 10.21 13.76 1.71
C SER A 33 8.93 14.50 2.14
N CYS A 34 7.76 13.88 1.99
CA CYS A 34 6.47 14.46 2.38
C CYS A 34 6.23 14.47 3.90
N TYR A 35 7.01 13.75 4.71
CA TYR A 35 6.80 13.66 6.16
C TYR A 35 8.07 13.73 7.03
N GLY A 36 9.26 13.77 6.43
CA GLY A 36 10.51 13.92 7.17
C GLY A 36 11.75 14.16 6.31
N ARG A 37 12.80 14.71 6.94
CA ARG A 37 14.10 14.95 6.28
C ARG A 37 14.89 13.65 6.14
N LYS A 38 15.52 13.48 4.99
CA LYS A 38 16.44 12.39 4.71
C LYS A 38 17.69 12.51 5.60
N PRO A 39 18.11 11.45 6.31
CA PRO A 39 19.35 11.44 7.09
C PRO A 39 20.57 11.75 6.21
N GLN A 40 21.56 12.46 6.76
CA GLN A 40 22.71 12.93 5.98
C GLN A 40 23.57 11.77 5.47
N GLU A 41 23.73 10.74 6.28
CA GLU A 41 24.40 9.48 5.95
C GLU A 41 23.70 8.73 4.81
N PHE A 42 22.37 8.87 4.68
CA PHE A 42 21.64 8.31 3.55
C PHE A 42 21.86 9.14 2.28
N LEU A 43 21.86 10.47 2.38
CA LEU A 43 22.11 11.35 1.24
C LEU A 43 23.53 11.20 0.66
N GLN A 44 24.51 10.78 1.48
CA GLN A 44 25.84 10.40 0.99
C GLN A 44 25.81 9.15 0.10
N ILE A 45 24.85 8.24 0.32
CA ILE A 45 24.66 7.02 -0.47
C ILE A 45 23.78 7.29 -1.70
N GLN A 46 22.71 8.06 -1.53
CA GLN A 46 21.74 8.41 -2.57
C GLN A 46 21.47 9.92 -2.56
N PRO A 47 22.25 10.71 -3.32
CA PRO A 47 22.12 12.17 -3.34
C PRO A 47 20.74 12.69 -3.77
N SER A 48 19.98 11.93 -4.57
CA SER A 48 18.62 12.31 -4.97
C SER A 48 17.61 12.21 -3.82
N GLY A 49 17.94 11.49 -2.73
CA GLY A 49 17.02 11.16 -1.65
C GLY A 49 15.97 10.11 -2.01
N GLY A 50 15.98 9.59 -3.24
CA GLY A 50 15.05 8.58 -3.75
C GLY A 50 15.12 7.26 -3.00
N ILE A 51 13.98 6.59 -2.86
CA ILE A 51 13.86 5.25 -2.26
C ILE A 51 12.96 4.38 -3.16
N PRO A 52 13.15 3.05 -3.21
CA PRO A 52 14.10 2.26 -2.44
C PRO A 52 15.56 2.40 -2.90
N VAL A 53 16.49 2.03 -2.02
CA VAL A 53 17.90 1.82 -2.34
C VAL A 53 18.34 0.50 -1.73
N ALA A 54 19.01 -0.35 -2.51
CA ALA A 54 19.61 -1.59 -2.02
C ALA A 54 21.14 -1.49 -2.06
N ILE A 55 21.79 -2.07 -1.04
CA ILE A 55 23.24 -2.33 -1.08
C ILE A 55 23.41 -3.83 -1.25
N ILE A 56 23.82 -4.24 -2.44
CA ILE A 56 23.91 -5.63 -2.83
C ILE A 56 25.36 -5.94 -3.18
N LYS A 57 26.00 -6.84 -2.42
CA LYS A 57 27.43 -7.16 -2.55
C LYS A 57 28.32 -5.90 -2.60
N GLY A 58 28.03 -4.94 -1.72
CA GLY A 58 28.75 -3.66 -1.63
C GLY A 58 28.39 -2.63 -2.71
N LYS A 59 27.57 -2.98 -3.70
CA LYS A 59 27.13 -2.05 -4.75
C LYS A 59 25.82 -1.39 -4.36
N VAL A 60 25.79 -0.06 -4.46
CA VAL A 60 24.56 0.73 -4.30
C VAL A 60 23.75 0.61 -5.59
N ILE A 61 22.50 0.19 -5.47
CA ILE A 61 21.55 0.09 -6.58
C ILE A 61 20.33 0.93 -6.19
N SER A 62 20.06 1.94 -7.01
CA SER A 62 18.83 2.74 -6.99
C SER A 62 17.85 2.22 -8.05
N GLU A 63 16.63 2.75 -8.07
CA GLU A 63 15.51 2.29 -8.92
C GLU A 63 14.96 0.91 -8.53
N SER A 64 13.65 0.84 -8.27
CA SER A 64 13.03 -0.41 -7.83
C SER A 64 13.22 -1.54 -8.84
N ASN A 65 13.06 -1.26 -10.14
CA ASN A 65 13.13 -2.29 -11.18
C ASN A 65 14.54 -2.87 -11.36
N ASP A 66 15.58 -2.05 -11.18
CA ASP A 66 16.97 -2.49 -11.23
C ASP A 66 17.31 -3.33 -9.99
N ILE A 67 16.78 -2.95 -8.83
CA ILE A 67 16.89 -3.74 -7.60
C ILE A 67 16.21 -5.11 -7.78
N LEU A 68 14.98 -5.17 -8.31
CA LEU A 68 14.29 -6.44 -8.59
C LEU A 68 15.12 -7.32 -9.53
N SER A 69 15.65 -6.73 -10.61
CA SER A 69 16.46 -7.45 -11.60
C SER A 69 17.78 -7.95 -11.02
N ALA A 70 18.43 -7.17 -10.15
CA ALA A 70 19.64 -7.56 -9.44
C ALA A 70 19.39 -8.70 -8.44
N ILE A 71 18.27 -8.66 -7.72
CA ILE A 71 17.84 -9.74 -6.82
C ILE A 71 17.60 -11.02 -7.62
N GLU A 72 16.85 -10.96 -8.71
CA GLU A 72 16.59 -12.14 -9.55
C GLU A 72 17.90 -12.74 -10.09
N SER A 73 18.79 -11.89 -10.60
CA SER A 73 20.07 -12.34 -11.18
C SER A 73 21.00 -13.01 -10.15
N LEU A 74 20.90 -12.64 -8.87
CA LEU A 74 21.69 -13.23 -7.80
C LEU A 74 21.13 -14.55 -7.28
N TYR A 75 19.81 -14.72 -7.39
CA TYR A 75 19.08 -15.88 -6.86
C TYR A 75 18.10 -16.43 -7.91
N PRO A 76 18.59 -16.83 -9.10
CA PRO A 76 17.72 -17.23 -10.21
C PRO A 76 16.93 -18.51 -9.91
N ASP A 77 17.52 -19.43 -9.13
CA ASP A 77 16.90 -20.73 -8.83
C ASP A 77 16.03 -20.72 -7.56
N GLN A 78 16.20 -19.71 -6.70
CA GLN A 78 15.45 -19.60 -5.45
C GLN A 78 14.13 -18.85 -5.70
N HIS A 79 13.05 -19.61 -5.84
CA HIS A 79 11.72 -19.11 -6.20
C HIS A 79 11.80 -18.14 -7.40
N PRO A 80 12.01 -18.66 -8.62
CA PRO A 80 12.18 -17.84 -9.82
C PRO A 80 10.97 -16.92 -10.03
N MET A 81 11.22 -15.63 -10.23
CA MET A 81 10.18 -14.59 -10.44
C MET A 81 10.10 -14.15 -11.90
N VAL A 82 11.06 -14.55 -12.72
CA VAL A 82 11.09 -14.34 -14.17
C VAL A 82 10.93 -15.68 -14.88
N PRO A 83 10.04 -15.80 -15.89
CA PRO A 83 9.88 -17.04 -16.64
C PRO A 83 11.16 -17.50 -17.32
N ALA A 84 11.29 -18.80 -17.55
CA ALA A 84 12.43 -19.36 -18.27
C ALA A 84 12.52 -18.79 -19.71
N PRO A 85 13.73 -18.45 -20.20
CA PRO A 85 13.94 -17.99 -21.57
C PRO A 85 13.34 -18.93 -22.61
N GLY A 86 12.77 -18.36 -23.67
CA GLY A 86 12.17 -19.11 -24.79
C GLY A 86 10.71 -19.56 -24.58
N THR A 87 10.19 -19.47 -23.36
CA THR A 87 8.76 -19.77 -23.08
C THR A 87 7.83 -18.66 -23.60
N ASP A 88 6.56 -18.99 -23.81
CA ASP A 88 5.54 -17.98 -24.14
C ASP A 88 5.37 -16.93 -23.02
N LYS A 89 5.41 -17.38 -21.75
CA LYS A 89 5.39 -16.51 -20.57
C LYS A 89 6.55 -15.50 -20.57
N TYR A 90 7.76 -15.93 -20.97
CA TYR A 90 8.89 -15.02 -21.11
C TYR A 90 8.67 -13.95 -22.19
N LYS A 91 8.04 -14.31 -23.31
CA LYS A 91 7.67 -13.33 -24.36
C LYS A 91 6.65 -12.30 -23.88
N SER A 92 5.76 -12.69 -22.96
CA SER A 92 4.76 -11.81 -22.37
C SER A 92 5.27 -10.94 -21.22
N PHE A 93 6.38 -11.33 -20.58
CA PHE A 93 6.95 -10.63 -19.43
C PHE A 93 7.16 -9.13 -19.69
N GLN A 94 7.93 -8.77 -20.73
CA GLN A 94 8.21 -7.37 -21.08
C GLN A 94 6.96 -6.58 -21.50
N PRO A 95 6.07 -7.10 -22.38
CA PRO A 95 4.77 -6.47 -22.64
C PRO A 95 3.96 -6.15 -21.37
N PHE A 96 3.88 -7.07 -20.41
CA PHE A 96 3.14 -6.82 -19.17
C PHE A 96 3.77 -5.72 -18.31
N LEU A 97 5.10 -5.60 -18.28
CA LEU A 97 5.74 -4.46 -17.60
C LEU A 97 5.39 -3.12 -18.25
N ARG A 98 5.14 -3.10 -19.57
CA ARG A 98 4.69 -1.88 -20.26
C ARG A 98 3.23 -1.56 -19.96
N THR A 99 2.37 -2.58 -19.88
CA THR A 99 0.96 -2.42 -19.49
C THR A 99 0.83 -1.86 -18.08
N GLU A 100 1.69 -2.27 -17.14
CA GLU A 100 1.74 -1.71 -15.78
C GLU A 100 1.94 -0.18 -15.80
N ARG A 101 2.88 0.29 -16.63
CA ARG A 101 3.15 1.72 -16.77
C ARG A 101 2.00 2.48 -17.41
N LYS A 102 1.22 1.85 -18.31
CA LYS A 102 0.03 2.46 -18.91
C LYS A 102 -1.06 2.70 -17.88
N ILE A 103 -1.45 1.67 -17.11
CA ILE A 103 -2.51 1.82 -16.10
C ILE A 103 -2.08 2.78 -14.98
N PHE A 104 -0.81 2.71 -14.55
CA PHE A 104 -0.25 3.69 -13.62
C PHE A 104 -0.38 5.12 -14.16
N GLY A 105 0.06 5.37 -15.40
CA GLY A 105 0.02 6.70 -16.00
C GLY A 105 -1.41 7.24 -16.15
N ALA A 106 -2.34 6.41 -16.61
CA ALA A 106 -3.74 6.78 -16.78
C ALA A 106 -4.43 7.08 -15.44
N TRP A 107 -4.22 6.23 -14.42
CA TRP A 107 -4.70 6.48 -13.07
C TRP A 107 -4.13 7.76 -12.49
N PHE A 108 -2.81 7.94 -12.58
CA PHE A 108 -2.13 9.11 -12.03
C PHE A 108 -2.60 10.41 -12.67
N GLN A 109 -2.72 10.44 -14.01
CA GLN A 109 -3.26 11.58 -14.73
C GLN A 109 -4.69 11.90 -14.26
N TRP A 110 -5.55 10.89 -14.18
CA TRP A 110 -6.93 11.09 -13.75
C TRP A 110 -7.01 11.57 -12.31
N LEU A 111 -6.24 10.97 -11.41
CA LEU A 111 -6.18 11.32 -10.00
C LEU A 111 -5.78 12.78 -9.80
N VAL A 112 -4.68 13.22 -10.40
CA VAL A 112 -4.08 14.55 -10.16
C VAL A 112 -4.77 15.67 -10.95
N THR A 113 -5.30 15.39 -12.14
CA THR A 113 -5.86 16.44 -13.00
C THR A 113 -7.39 16.46 -13.04
N GLY A 114 -8.05 15.37 -12.66
CA GLY A 114 -9.50 15.19 -12.84
C GLY A 114 -9.91 14.76 -14.25
N PHE A 115 -8.99 14.80 -15.23
CA PHE A 115 -9.21 14.38 -16.61
C PHE A 115 -8.47 13.06 -16.90
N GLY A 116 -9.07 12.17 -17.68
CA GLY A 116 -8.44 10.89 -18.04
C GLY A 116 -9.25 9.64 -17.69
N GLU A 117 -10.53 9.78 -17.35
CA GLU A 117 -11.38 8.65 -16.98
C GLU A 117 -11.43 7.57 -18.07
N LYS A 118 -11.60 7.97 -19.34
CA LYS A 118 -11.66 7.03 -20.46
C LYS A 118 -10.34 6.28 -20.64
N GLU A 119 -9.22 7.00 -20.51
CA GLU A 119 -7.88 6.44 -20.58
C GLU A 119 -7.63 5.45 -19.44
N PHE A 120 -8.10 5.75 -18.23
CA PHE A 120 -8.04 4.84 -17.10
C PHE A 120 -8.88 3.59 -17.32
N ILE A 121 -10.14 3.73 -17.76
CA ILE A 121 -11.03 2.60 -18.04
C ILE A 121 -10.40 1.69 -19.11
N ASN A 122 -9.88 2.26 -20.20
CA ASN A 122 -9.21 1.50 -21.25
C ASN A 122 -7.96 0.77 -20.72
N ALA A 123 -7.14 1.42 -19.89
CA ALA A 123 -5.95 0.80 -19.33
C ALA A 123 -6.29 -0.29 -18.29
N ALA A 124 -7.39 -0.14 -17.56
CA ALA A 124 -7.94 -1.17 -16.69
C ALA A 124 -8.49 -2.37 -17.48
N ASP A 125 -9.14 -2.12 -18.61
CA ASP A 125 -9.58 -3.18 -19.54
C ASP A 125 -8.38 -3.95 -20.10
N GLU A 126 -7.34 -3.25 -20.59
CA GLU A 126 -6.09 -3.87 -21.05
C GLU A 126 -5.41 -4.70 -19.95
N THR A 127 -5.43 -4.20 -18.71
CA THR A 127 -4.84 -4.91 -17.56
C THR A 127 -5.65 -6.16 -17.21
N ASN A 128 -6.98 -6.07 -17.24
CA ASN A 128 -7.87 -7.20 -17.03
C ASN A 128 -7.74 -8.25 -18.15
N GLU A 129 -7.58 -7.82 -19.40
CA GLU A 129 -7.28 -8.72 -20.53
C GLU A 129 -5.93 -9.41 -20.36
N ALA A 130 -4.90 -8.68 -19.94
CA ALA A 130 -3.57 -9.23 -19.65
C ALA A 130 -3.62 -10.36 -18.59
N LEU A 131 -4.33 -10.12 -17.48
CA LEU A 131 -4.57 -11.15 -16.45
C LEU A 131 -5.36 -12.35 -16.98
N SER A 132 -6.19 -12.16 -18.00
CA SER A 132 -6.95 -13.24 -18.59
C SER A 132 -6.12 -14.16 -19.51
N LYS A 133 -4.91 -13.76 -19.90
CA LYS A 133 -4.12 -14.46 -20.93
C LYS A 133 -3.78 -15.90 -20.56
N TYR A 134 -3.33 -16.13 -19.34
CA TYR A 134 -2.93 -17.45 -18.85
C TYR A 134 -4.01 -17.99 -17.91
N LYS A 135 -4.53 -19.19 -18.21
CA LYS A 135 -5.67 -19.78 -17.50
C LYS A 135 -5.27 -20.78 -16.41
N ASP A 136 -3.96 -21.01 -16.24
CA ASP A 136 -3.37 -21.92 -15.25
C ASP A 136 -3.18 -21.27 -13.86
N GLY A 137 -3.63 -20.03 -13.68
CA GLY A 137 -3.82 -19.39 -12.38
C GLY A 137 -4.19 -17.91 -12.50
N ASP A 138 -4.37 -17.25 -11.36
CA ASP A 138 -4.96 -15.90 -11.28
C ASP A 138 -3.91 -14.77 -11.26
N TYR A 139 -2.68 -15.06 -11.66
CA TYR A 139 -1.56 -14.11 -11.77
C TYR A 139 -1.26 -13.76 -13.22
N PHE A 140 -0.55 -12.65 -13.47
CA PHE A 140 -0.27 -12.19 -14.85
C PHE A 140 0.39 -13.25 -15.73
N LEU A 141 1.23 -14.12 -15.15
CA LEU A 141 1.91 -15.21 -15.87
C LEU A 141 1.42 -16.60 -15.43
N GLY A 142 0.18 -16.68 -14.94
CA GLY A 142 -0.45 -17.90 -14.40
C GLY A 142 0.04 -18.26 -12.98
N SER A 143 1.30 -18.00 -12.68
CA SER A 143 1.87 -18.09 -11.33
C SER A 143 2.40 -16.74 -10.88
N PHE A 144 2.46 -16.51 -9.57
CA PHE A 144 3.04 -15.30 -9.00
C PHE A 144 4.46 -15.05 -9.52
N SER A 145 4.76 -13.81 -9.87
CA SER A 145 5.99 -13.42 -10.57
C SER A 145 6.42 -11.99 -10.23
N MET A 146 7.54 -11.55 -10.80
CA MET A 146 7.99 -10.16 -10.71
C MET A 146 6.96 -9.19 -11.32
N VAL A 147 6.16 -9.63 -12.31
CA VAL A 147 5.09 -8.81 -12.88
C VAL A 147 4.09 -8.44 -11.79
N ASP A 148 3.63 -9.41 -11.00
CA ASP A 148 2.69 -9.18 -9.90
C ASP A 148 3.29 -8.25 -8.83
N CYS A 149 4.59 -8.42 -8.51
CA CYS A 149 5.29 -7.50 -7.61
C CYS A 149 5.29 -6.05 -8.10
N MET A 150 5.32 -5.84 -9.43
CA MET A 150 5.31 -4.50 -10.01
C MET A 150 3.91 -3.87 -10.01
N TYR A 151 2.87 -4.67 -10.25
CA TYR A 151 1.49 -4.20 -10.26
C TYR A 151 0.94 -3.96 -8.85
N ALA A 152 1.32 -4.79 -7.88
CA ALA A 152 0.66 -4.83 -6.58
C ALA A 152 0.51 -3.47 -5.88
N PRO A 153 1.57 -2.66 -5.75
CA PRO A 153 1.48 -1.37 -5.07
C PRO A 153 0.52 -0.39 -5.76
N PHE A 154 0.41 -0.45 -7.08
CA PHE A 154 -0.42 0.49 -7.82
C PHE A 154 -1.87 0.04 -7.89
N LEU A 155 -2.13 -1.26 -8.02
CA LEU A 155 -3.50 -1.78 -8.00
C LEU A 155 -4.14 -1.59 -6.62
N GLU A 156 -3.43 -1.81 -5.51
CA GLU A 156 -3.98 -1.55 -4.16
C GLU A 156 -4.33 -0.06 -3.96
N ARG A 157 -3.47 0.84 -4.41
CA ARG A 157 -3.71 2.29 -4.34
C ARG A 157 -4.88 2.69 -5.22
N MET A 158 -5.04 2.09 -6.39
CA MET A 158 -6.21 2.30 -7.25
C MET A 158 -7.50 1.78 -6.59
N ALA A 159 -7.45 0.62 -5.93
CA ALA A 159 -8.60 0.02 -5.26
C ALA A 159 -9.18 0.92 -4.17
N ALA A 160 -8.32 1.63 -3.43
CA ALA A 160 -8.72 2.62 -2.43
C ALA A 160 -9.06 4.00 -3.05
N SER A 161 -8.14 4.56 -3.83
CA SER A 161 -8.21 5.97 -4.26
C SER A 161 -9.23 6.24 -5.37
N VAL A 162 -9.48 5.28 -6.27
CA VAL A 162 -10.44 5.48 -7.37
C VAL A 162 -11.87 5.64 -6.84
N PRO A 163 -12.40 4.78 -5.94
CA PRO A 163 -13.71 5.05 -5.35
C PRO A 163 -13.70 6.32 -4.49
N TYR A 164 -12.66 6.53 -3.68
CA TYR A 164 -12.58 7.70 -2.78
C TYR A 164 -12.59 9.05 -3.52
N TYR A 165 -11.82 9.19 -4.60
CA TYR A 165 -11.71 10.46 -5.32
C TYR A 165 -12.62 10.56 -6.54
N LYS A 166 -12.95 9.44 -7.17
CA LYS A 166 -13.62 9.41 -8.49
C LYS A 166 -15.02 8.82 -8.47
N GLY A 167 -15.43 8.21 -7.36
CA GLY A 167 -16.73 7.58 -7.23
C GLY A 167 -16.90 6.26 -8.00
N LEU A 168 -15.82 5.72 -8.56
CA LEU A 168 -15.82 4.49 -9.34
C LEU A 168 -15.24 3.33 -8.53
N ILE A 169 -16.03 2.27 -8.34
CA ILE A 169 -15.52 1.03 -7.74
C ILE A 169 -14.53 0.40 -8.74
N PHE A 170 -13.28 0.23 -8.31
CA PHE A 170 -12.25 -0.45 -9.10
C PHE A 170 -12.20 -1.95 -8.74
N ARG A 171 -11.86 -2.25 -7.48
CA ARG A 171 -11.92 -3.61 -6.94
C ARG A 171 -13.36 -3.98 -6.57
N GLY A 172 -13.80 -5.16 -6.99
CA GLY A 172 -15.19 -5.62 -6.85
C GLY A 172 -16.08 -5.23 -8.04
N ASN A 173 -15.57 -4.49 -9.02
CA ASN A 173 -16.32 -4.15 -10.22
C ASN A 173 -16.38 -5.37 -11.16
N PRO A 174 -17.59 -5.83 -11.58
CA PRO A 174 -17.72 -7.01 -12.44
C PRO A 174 -17.09 -6.85 -13.82
N ARG A 175 -16.87 -5.59 -14.28
CA ARG A 175 -16.15 -5.31 -15.53
C ARG A 175 -14.75 -5.89 -15.53
N TRP A 176 -14.05 -5.82 -14.40
CA TRP A 176 -12.66 -6.25 -14.27
C TRP A 176 -12.54 -7.53 -13.42
N SER A 177 -13.28 -8.56 -13.81
CA SER A 177 -13.37 -9.83 -13.09
C SER A 177 -12.03 -10.54 -12.89
N TYR A 178 -11.06 -10.41 -13.81
CA TYR A 178 -9.73 -10.99 -13.63
C TYR A 178 -8.86 -10.16 -12.69
N ILE A 179 -9.04 -8.84 -12.63
CA ILE A 179 -8.43 -7.99 -11.58
C ILE A 179 -8.95 -8.41 -10.21
N ASN A 180 -10.25 -8.68 -10.07
CA ASN A 180 -10.83 -9.15 -8.81
C ASN A 180 -10.21 -10.49 -8.37
N LYS A 181 -10.11 -11.46 -9.28
CA LYS A 181 -9.45 -12.75 -9.00
C LYS A 181 -7.98 -12.58 -8.62
N TRP A 182 -7.28 -11.67 -9.28
CA TRP A 182 -5.90 -11.34 -8.95
C TRP A 182 -5.78 -10.78 -7.53
N PHE A 183 -6.69 -9.88 -7.10
CA PHE A 183 -6.73 -9.41 -5.72
C PHE A 183 -6.96 -10.56 -4.73
N ASP A 184 -7.95 -11.43 -5.00
CA ASP A 184 -8.24 -12.58 -4.13
C ASP A 184 -7.01 -13.51 -4.01
N ALA A 185 -6.29 -13.72 -5.11
CA ALA A 185 -5.06 -14.50 -5.13
C ALA A 185 -3.93 -13.82 -4.34
N MET A 186 -3.74 -12.51 -4.51
CA MET A 186 -2.74 -11.74 -3.77
C MET A 186 -3.01 -11.74 -2.26
N GLU A 187 -4.26 -11.58 -1.84
CA GLU A 187 -4.64 -11.60 -0.43
C GLU A 187 -4.58 -12.98 0.21
N SER A 188 -4.51 -14.05 -0.58
CA SER A 188 -4.18 -15.36 -0.04
C SER A 188 -2.72 -15.47 0.41
N ARG A 189 -1.83 -14.58 -0.07
CA ARG A 189 -0.39 -14.64 0.17
C ARG A 189 -0.03 -14.03 1.54
N PRO A 190 0.68 -14.76 2.42
CA PRO A 190 1.09 -14.22 3.72
C PRO A 190 1.98 -12.97 3.62
N SER A 191 2.84 -12.89 2.61
CA SER A 191 3.72 -11.76 2.31
C SER A 191 2.90 -10.50 2.02
N PHE A 192 2.00 -10.56 1.04
CA PHE A 192 1.16 -9.44 0.64
C PHE A 192 0.26 -8.99 1.79
N LYS A 193 -0.37 -9.91 2.52
CA LYS A 193 -1.18 -9.56 3.71
C LYS A 193 -0.42 -8.83 4.80
N GLY A 194 0.86 -9.13 4.98
CA GLY A 194 1.74 -8.46 5.94
C GLY A 194 2.29 -7.12 5.44
N ILE A 195 2.09 -6.79 4.17
CA ILE A 195 2.63 -5.61 3.50
C ILE A 195 1.54 -4.60 3.14
N GLN A 196 0.40 -5.08 2.63
CA GLN A 196 -0.69 -4.25 2.11
C GLN A 196 -1.21 -3.31 3.20
N SER A 197 -1.57 -2.09 2.79
CA SER A 197 -2.19 -1.09 3.67
C SER A 197 -3.71 -1.13 3.58
N ASP A 198 -4.37 -0.43 4.50
CA ASP A 198 -5.81 -0.17 4.46
C ASP A 198 -6.18 0.99 3.51
N TYR A 199 -7.47 1.10 3.18
CA TYR A 199 -7.94 2.10 2.23
C TYR A 199 -7.82 3.54 2.77
N TYR A 200 -8.01 3.74 4.07
CA TYR A 200 -7.85 5.06 4.69
C TYR A 200 -6.41 5.56 4.52
N THR A 201 -5.43 4.73 4.85
CA THR A 201 -4.01 5.08 4.69
C THR A 201 -3.67 5.42 3.24
N HIS A 202 -4.09 4.62 2.27
CA HIS A 202 -3.83 4.92 0.85
C HIS A 202 -4.49 6.21 0.38
N CYS A 203 -5.70 6.52 0.83
CA CYS A 203 -6.36 7.77 0.44
C CYS A 203 -5.66 8.99 1.04
N HIS A 204 -5.20 8.91 2.30
CA HIS A 204 -4.60 10.05 2.98
C HIS A 204 -3.09 10.20 2.76
N ASP A 205 -2.38 9.14 2.36
CA ASP A 205 -0.94 9.19 2.05
C ASP A 205 -0.64 9.73 0.64
N LEU A 206 -1.56 9.57 -0.31
CA LEU A 206 -1.34 9.92 -1.72
C LEU A 206 -1.18 11.43 -1.93
N PRO A 207 -2.11 12.31 -1.48
CA PRO A 207 -2.02 13.74 -1.76
C PRO A 207 -0.70 14.39 -1.32
N PRO A 208 -0.17 14.11 -0.11
CA PRO A 208 1.13 14.63 0.32
C PRO A 208 2.32 14.20 -0.55
N GLN A 209 2.22 13.04 -1.22
CA GLN A 209 3.29 12.50 -2.07
C GLN A 209 3.24 13.07 -3.49
N ILE A 210 2.04 13.34 -4.02
CA ILE A 210 1.83 13.65 -5.44
C ILE A 210 1.40 15.10 -5.70
N GLY A 211 1.23 15.90 -4.64
CA GLY A 211 0.84 17.32 -4.75
C GLY A 211 -0.66 17.57 -4.81
N GLY A 212 -1.47 16.59 -4.38
CA GLY A 212 -2.94 16.69 -4.37
C GLY A 212 -3.64 15.65 -5.25
N ALA A 213 -4.93 15.46 -5.00
CA ALA A 213 -5.83 14.63 -5.80
C ALA A 213 -7.13 15.41 -6.06
N GLN A 214 -7.68 15.28 -7.26
CA GLN A 214 -8.92 15.97 -7.66
C GLN A 214 -10.12 15.07 -7.40
N PHE A 215 -11.20 15.64 -6.90
CA PHE A 215 -12.48 14.93 -6.77
C PHE A 215 -13.31 15.04 -8.04
N SER A 216 -14.01 13.97 -8.39
CA SER A 216 -15.00 13.91 -9.47
C SER A 216 -15.98 12.76 -9.23
N GLY A 217 -17.11 12.74 -9.94
CA GLY A 217 -18.10 11.67 -9.84
C GLY A 217 -18.83 11.62 -8.49
N ASP A 218 -19.61 10.56 -8.28
CA ASP A 218 -20.37 10.35 -7.03
C ASP A 218 -19.49 9.70 -5.96
N HIS A 219 -18.54 10.48 -5.44
CA HIS A 219 -17.51 9.97 -4.52
C HIS A 219 -17.93 9.99 -3.04
N LYS A 220 -18.96 10.77 -2.68
CA LYS A 220 -19.24 11.13 -1.29
C LYS A 220 -19.52 9.92 -0.39
N ARG A 221 -20.24 8.92 -0.89
CA ARG A 221 -20.51 7.70 -0.12
C ARG A 221 -19.23 6.97 0.27
N TYR A 222 -18.23 6.96 -0.61
CA TYR A 222 -16.97 6.27 -0.37
C TYR A 222 -16.05 7.07 0.54
N THR A 223 -16.06 8.41 0.45
CA THR A 223 -15.34 9.25 1.41
C THR A 223 -15.95 9.11 2.80
N ASP A 224 -17.28 9.12 2.91
CA ASP A 224 -17.97 8.95 4.19
C ASP A 224 -17.69 7.57 4.82
N GLU A 225 -17.58 6.52 4.00
CA GLU A 225 -17.24 5.17 4.46
C GLU A 225 -15.77 5.06 4.90
N ILE A 226 -14.84 5.49 4.05
CA ILE A 226 -13.39 5.41 4.31
C ILE A 226 -12.98 6.33 5.47
N ASP A 227 -13.57 7.52 5.61
CA ASP A 227 -13.22 8.49 6.67
C ASP A 227 -14.03 8.26 7.96
N GLY A 228 -14.87 7.23 8.01
CA GLY A 228 -15.60 6.87 9.22
C GLY A 228 -16.72 7.84 9.61
N HIS A 229 -17.30 8.52 8.64
CA HIS A 229 -18.45 9.40 8.87
C HIS A 229 -19.74 8.60 9.03
N GLY A 230 -20.70 9.15 9.78
CA GLY A 230 -21.98 8.49 10.07
C GLY A 230 -21.79 7.26 10.97
N ASP A 231 -22.35 6.13 10.55
CA ASP A 231 -22.22 4.85 11.28
C ASP A 231 -21.11 3.93 10.72
N SER A 232 -20.31 4.38 9.74
CA SER A 232 -19.32 3.54 9.02
C SER A 232 -18.26 2.91 9.92
N TRP A 233 -17.87 3.59 11.01
CA TRP A 233 -16.91 3.08 11.99
C TRP A 233 -17.54 2.72 13.34
N LYS A 234 -18.86 2.58 13.39
CA LYS A 234 -19.58 2.21 14.62
C LYS A 234 -19.53 0.70 14.83
N LEU A 235 -19.10 0.27 16.01
CA LEU A 235 -19.09 -1.14 16.37
C LEU A 235 -20.53 -1.65 16.66
N PRO A 236 -20.89 -2.88 16.22
CA PRO A 236 -20.10 -3.79 15.37
C PRO A 236 -19.99 -3.27 13.93
N LEU A 237 -18.78 -3.31 13.35
CA LEU A 237 -18.60 -2.96 11.93
C LEU A 237 -19.37 -3.95 11.04
N SER A 238 -20.00 -3.45 9.98
CA SER A 238 -20.60 -4.32 8.97
C SER A 238 -19.52 -5.16 8.30
N GLN A 239 -19.75 -6.47 8.20
CA GLN A 239 -18.87 -7.38 7.46
C GLN A 239 -19.30 -7.59 6.00
N GLU A 240 -20.47 -7.08 5.64
CA GLU A 240 -21.04 -7.24 4.31
C GLU A 240 -21.18 -5.90 3.61
N GLY A 241 -20.88 -5.89 2.31
CA GLY A 241 -21.11 -4.74 1.45
C GLY A 241 -20.14 -3.56 1.61
N GLY A 242 -19.13 -3.69 2.48
CA GLY A 242 -18.07 -2.69 2.63
C GLY A 242 -17.20 -2.57 1.38
N LEU A 243 -16.74 -1.35 1.11
CA LEU A 243 -15.88 -0.99 -0.01
C LEU A 243 -14.50 -1.67 0.09
N GLU A 244 -13.93 -1.70 1.30
CA GLU A 244 -12.71 -2.46 1.59
C GLU A 244 -13.09 -3.89 2.00
N PRO A 245 -12.69 -4.92 1.23
CA PRO A 245 -13.06 -6.29 1.53
C PRO A 245 -12.47 -6.79 2.86
N VAL A 246 -13.32 -7.33 3.73
CA VAL A 246 -12.88 -7.96 4.98
C VAL A 246 -12.19 -9.29 4.67
N ARG A 247 -10.92 -9.40 5.06
CA ARG A 247 -10.12 -10.62 4.88
C ARG A 247 -10.76 -11.80 5.59
N ALA A 248 -10.60 -13.01 5.03
CA ALA A 248 -11.27 -14.21 5.53
C ALA A 248 -10.95 -14.50 7.01
N GLU A 249 -9.69 -14.33 7.42
CA GLU A 249 -9.25 -14.53 8.81
C GLU A 249 -9.79 -13.48 9.80
N ASP A 250 -10.18 -12.31 9.31
CA ASP A 250 -10.69 -11.19 10.10
C ASP A 250 -12.23 -11.20 10.19
N ARG A 251 -12.87 -12.21 9.58
CA ARG A 251 -14.32 -12.41 9.69
C ARG A 251 -14.76 -12.89 11.07
N ASP A 252 -13.87 -13.45 11.87
CA ASP A 252 -14.15 -13.70 13.29
C ASP A 252 -14.00 -12.37 14.07
N GLN A 253 -15.11 -11.64 14.21
CA GLN A 253 -15.16 -10.36 14.92
C GLN A 253 -14.60 -10.44 16.34
N ALA A 254 -14.89 -11.52 17.07
CA ALA A 254 -14.41 -11.67 18.44
C ALA A 254 -12.88 -11.86 18.47
N LYS A 255 -12.32 -12.62 17.53
CA LYS A 255 -10.87 -12.75 17.38
C LYS A 255 -10.22 -11.44 16.90
N ALA A 256 -10.80 -10.77 15.92
CA ALA A 256 -10.31 -9.50 15.39
C ALA A 256 -10.27 -8.41 16.47
N ARG A 257 -11.36 -8.26 17.24
CA ARG A 257 -11.42 -7.32 18.38
C ARG A 257 -10.40 -7.62 19.46
N ARG A 258 -10.23 -8.89 19.85
CA ARG A 258 -9.19 -9.30 20.80
C ARG A 258 -7.79 -9.00 20.28
N GLY A 259 -7.54 -9.24 18.98
CA GLY A 259 -6.29 -8.88 18.32
C GLY A 259 -6.02 -7.38 18.35
N ALA A 260 -7.03 -6.57 18.00
CA ALA A 260 -6.94 -5.10 18.04
C ALA A 260 -6.71 -4.57 19.45
N ALA A 261 -7.48 -5.06 20.44
CA ALA A 261 -7.30 -4.69 21.85
C ALA A 261 -5.90 -5.06 22.33
N ARG A 262 -5.41 -6.26 21.99
CA ARG A 262 -4.05 -6.69 22.33
C ARG A 262 -2.99 -5.79 21.71
N ALA A 263 -3.11 -5.48 20.43
CA ALA A 263 -2.17 -4.58 19.74
C ALA A 263 -2.15 -3.19 20.36
N LEU A 264 -3.34 -2.65 20.73
CA LEU A 264 -3.46 -1.35 21.36
C LEU A 264 -2.83 -1.35 22.77
N ILE A 265 -3.12 -2.37 23.58
CA ILE A 265 -2.53 -2.53 24.92
C ILE A 265 -1.00 -2.65 24.82
N ASP A 266 -0.49 -3.49 23.92
CA ASP A 266 0.96 -3.72 23.80
C ASP A 266 1.72 -2.49 23.27
N ARG A 267 1.03 -1.54 22.64
CA ARG A 267 1.62 -0.35 22.01
C ARG A 267 1.10 0.97 22.59
N HIS A 268 0.38 0.93 23.71
CA HIS A 268 -0.39 2.07 24.21
C HIS A 268 0.47 3.35 24.36
N GLU A 269 1.69 3.24 24.89
CA GLU A 269 2.57 4.40 25.08
C GLU A 269 2.95 5.06 23.75
N ALA A 270 3.27 4.25 22.74
CA ALA A 270 3.67 4.74 21.42
C ALA A 270 2.48 5.40 20.72
N VAL A 271 1.29 4.78 20.82
CA VAL A 271 0.05 5.32 20.25
C VAL A 271 -0.33 6.62 20.94
N ALA A 272 -0.33 6.68 22.28
CA ALA A 272 -0.66 7.89 23.03
C ALA A 272 0.30 9.06 22.70
N LYS A 273 1.61 8.80 22.65
CA LYS A 273 2.60 9.80 22.24
C LYS A 273 2.38 10.27 20.81
N PHE A 274 2.08 9.37 19.89
CA PHE A 274 1.83 9.72 18.49
C PHE A 274 0.55 10.57 18.36
N SER A 275 -0.55 10.14 18.96
CA SER A 275 -1.85 10.81 18.91
C SER A 275 -1.82 12.22 19.49
N THR A 276 -0.91 12.53 20.42
CA THR A 276 -0.82 13.86 21.03
C THR A 276 0.03 14.86 20.26
N ARG A 277 0.78 14.43 19.23
CA ARG A 277 1.65 15.30 18.42
C ARG A 277 0.95 16.54 17.84
N PRO A 278 -0.30 16.49 17.34
CA PRO A 278 -0.98 17.67 16.82
C PRO A 278 -1.15 18.82 17.83
N TRP A 279 -1.14 18.51 19.14
CA TRP A 279 -1.26 19.48 20.23
C TRP A 279 0.07 19.77 20.96
N GLY A 280 1.17 19.18 20.51
CA GLY A 280 2.49 19.37 21.11
C GLY A 280 3.29 20.51 20.47
N GLU A 281 4.61 20.47 20.68
CA GLU A 281 5.54 21.45 20.09
C GLU A 281 5.61 21.23 18.57
N ARG A 282 5.33 22.29 17.80
CA ARG A 282 5.31 22.23 16.34
C ARG A 282 6.71 22.26 15.74
N GLY A 283 6.94 21.41 14.75
CA GLY A 283 8.14 21.42 13.93
C GLY A 283 8.08 22.41 12.75
N PRO A 284 9.01 22.32 11.79
CA PRO A 284 9.03 23.13 10.57
C PRO A 284 7.85 22.87 9.61
N GLY A 285 7.02 21.87 9.89
CA GLY A 285 5.90 21.45 9.04
C GLY A 285 6.33 20.56 7.87
N VAL A 286 5.38 19.76 7.40
CA VAL A 286 5.53 18.83 6.27
C VAL A 286 4.25 18.81 5.44
N SER A 287 4.30 18.26 4.22
CA SER A 287 3.10 18.15 3.38
C SER A 287 2.11 17.07 3.87
N ALA A 288 2.57 16.10 4.68
CA ALA A 288 1.75 15.09 5.34
C ALA A 288 1.59 15.38 6.85
N PRO A 289 0.72 16.32 7.26
CA PRO A 289 0.65 16.79 8.64
C PRO A 289 0.26 15.69 9.65
N LEU A 290 -0.51 14.68 9.23
CA LEU A 290 -0.90 13.55 10.07
C LEU A 290 0.25 12.58 10.36
N ALA A 291 1.35 12.65 9.59
CA ALA A 291 2.57 11.87 9.81
C ALA A 291 3.79 12.76 10.09
N ASP A 292 3.57 14.00 10.53
CA ASP A 292 4.65 14.92 10.84
C ASP A 292 5.57 14.33 11.92
N THR A 293 6.79 14.02 11.51
CA THR A 293 7.82 13.44 12.38
C THR A 293 8.51 14.48 13.26
N TYR A 294 8.31 15.77 12.98
CA TYR A 294 8.91 16.85 13.77
C TYR A 294 8.05 17.32 14.93
N ASN A 295 6.73 17.15 14.83
CA ASN A 295 5.84 17.48 15.93
C ASN A 295 6.15 16.56 17.12
N LYS A 296 6.41 17.17 18.28
CA LYS A 296 6.64 16.41 19.52
C LYS A 296 5.31 16.09 20.19
N PRO A 297 5.22 14.99 20.96
CA PRO A 297 4.06 14.70 21.80
C PRO A 297 3.70 15.86 22.74
N GLN A 298 2.46 15.89 23.23
CA GLN A 298 2.01 16.81 24.28
C GLN A 298 1.92 16.05 25.62
N PRO A 299 2.92 16.15 26.51
CA PRO A 299 2.96 15.32 27.71
C PRO A 299 1.74 15.47 28.62
N LYS A 300 1.14 16.67 28.68
CA LYS A 300 -0.04 16.93 29.50
C LYS A 300 -1.31 16.23 29.01
N ALA A 301 -1.34 15.82 27.74
CA ALA A 301 -2.47 15.13 27.13
C ALA A 301 -2.26 13.61 27.03
N GLU A 302 -1.02 13.12 27.22
CA GLU A 302 -0.68 11.70 27.07
C GLU A 302 -1.50 10.82 28.01
N ASP A 303 -1.63 11.18 29.29
CA ASP A 303 -2.42 10.42 30.27
C ASP A 303 -3.91 10.36 29.88
N SER A 304 -4.47 11.46 29.36
CA SER A 304 -5.88 11.50 28.94
C SER A 304 -6.12 10.63 27.71
N VAL A 305 -5.19 10.63 26.76
CA VAL A 305 -5.25 9.74 25.59
C VAL A 305 -5.07 8.29 26.03
N ASP A 306 -4.13 7.99 26.93
CA ASP A 306 -3.91 6.63 27.43
C ASP A 306 -5.18 6.07 28.11
N ILE A 307 -5.87 6.87 28.92
CA ILE A 307 -7.17 6.50 29.51
C ILE A 307 -8.20 6.21 28.41
N ALA A 308 -8.29 7.06 27.38
CA ALA A 308 -9.21 6.83 26.28
C ALA A 308 -8.89 5.53 25.53
N LEU A 309 -7.61 5.23 25.27
CA LEU A 309 -7.19 3.98 24.63
C LEU A 309 -7.53 2.75 25.46
N ARG A 310 -7.44 2.84 26.80
CA ARG A 310 -7.88 1.75 27.70
C ARG A 310 -9.38 1.51 27.61
N LEU A 311 -10.19 2.57 27.60
CA LEU A 311 -11.64 2.45 27.41
C LEU A 311 -11.96 1.84 26.04
N THR A 312 -11.25 2.25 24.97
CA THR A 312 -11.38 1.64 23.65
C THR A 312 -11.07 0.14 23.69
N ALA A 313 -9.97 -0.26 24.35
CA ALA A 313 -9.62 -1.67 24.52
C ALA A 313 -10.69 -2.44 25.32
N GLU A 314 -11.26 -1.83 26.36
CA GLU A 314 -12.37 -2.41 27.13
C GLU A 314 -13.61 -2.62 26.25
N PHE A 315 -14.02 -1.64 25.46
CA PHE A 315 -15.15 -1.78 24.53
C PHE A 315 -14.92 -2.87 23.47
N LEU A 316 -13.69 -3.01 22.98
CA LEU A 316 -13.33 -4.10 22.06
C LEU A 316 -13.44 -5.48 22.73
N LEU A 317 -13.18 -5.59 24.03
CA LEU A 317 -13.21 -6.85 24.78
C LEU A 317 -14.59 -7.18 25.37
N GLY A 318 -15.40 -6.18 25.68
CA GLY A 318 -16.69 -6.31 26.38
C GLY A 318 -17.92 -6.45 25.48
N SER A 319 -17.74 -6.41 24.15
CA SER A 319 -18.83 -6.46 23.16
C SER A 319 -18.82 -7.71 22.29
#